data_AF-A0A0L6UK04-F1
#
_entry.id   AF-A0A0L6UK04-F1
#
_cell.length_a   1.000
_cell.length_b   1.000
_cell.length_c   1.000
_cell.angle_alpha   90.00
_cell.angle_beta   90.00
_cell.angle_gamma   90.00
#
_symmetry.space_group_name_H-M   'P 1'
#
loop_
_entity.id
_entity.type
_entity.pdbx_description
1 polymer ?
#
loop_
_entity_poly.entity_id
_entity_poly.type
_entity_poly.pdbx_seq_one_letter_code
_entity_poly.pdbx_strand_id
1 'polypeptide(L)'
;TGDAGECASRIILICAMNQTLANMNTERNKVVIWKRKRGETGTLRNTNHLPTVHADSGSPWQPVPVSKLLETLTGLPAHRLPLGSIAEPHKRKLLEQGMMFWNHFLFFSSTPTAESLMESMERGLAIQCHSQQPAIDQVLPIYLTDGTAERDKTKMTYCGIQVKNREDDRTVTNYTAKMTHSNVKINTNDDNPYLVLRFSLRDKDTPEKSEGRLEKSTTIKNPQHYQLDEPRKQGKRQKKDKQATRQASLLFRGLDSFAFLSPQVKNALHKLVNIRTNLASRHANDPVGQLYVKDFMLCTERS
;
A
#
# COMPACT_ATOMS: atom_id res chain seq x y z
N THR A 1 -7.76 19.40 -2.81
CA THR A 1 -8.15 18.25 -1.95
C THR A 1 -6.90 17.47 -1.66
N GLY A 2 -6.38 17.68 -0.47
CA GLY A 2 -5.39 16.81 0.12
C GLY A 2 -5.69 16.91 1.60
N ASP A 3 -6.28 15.86 2.15
CA ASP A 3 -6.47 15.78 3.59
C ASP A 3 -5.12 15.42 4.23
N ALA A 4 -4.88 15.85 5.47
CA ALA A 4 -3.72 15.44 6.26
C ALA A 4 -3.60 13.90 6.32
N GLY A 5 -4.72 13.19 6.20
CA GLY A 5 -4.75 11.74 6.01
C GLY A 5 -3.99 11.25 4.78
N GLU A 6 -4.21 11.86 3.61
CA GLU A 6 -3.54 11.47 2.35
C GLU A 6 -2.03 11.76 2.41
N CYS A 7 -1.61 12.81 3.13
CA CYS A 7 -0.19 13.01 3.45
C CYS A 7 0.35 11.89 4.34
N ALA A 8 -0.37 11.58 5.42
CA ALA A 8 0.04 10.54 6.34
C ALA A 8 0.15 9.18 5.64
N SER A 9 -0.79 8.83 4.76
CA SER A 9 -0.73 7.58 3.98
C SER A 9 0.50 7.52 3.09
N ARG A 10 0.86 8.61 2.38
CA ARG A 10 2.07 8.68 1.54
C ARG A 10 3.33 8.44 2.38
N ILE A 11 3.42 9.09 3.54
CA ILE A 11 4.55 8.89 4.46
C ILE A 11 4.63 7.43 4.92
N ILE A 12 3.51 6.84 5.34
CA ILE A 12 3.43 5.43 5.75
C ILE A 12 3.89 4.50 4.62
N LEU A 13 3.41 4.72 3.39
CA LEU A 13 3.74 3.89 2.23
C LEU A 13 5.21 4.00 1.81
N ILE A 14 5.79 5.21 1.85
CA ILE A 14 7.24 5.41 1.60
C ILE A 14 8.06 4.71 2.68
N CYS A 15 7.71 4.87 3.96
CA CYS A 15 8.38 4.17 5.05
C CYS A 15 8.27 2.64 4.90
N ALA A 16 7.11 2.12 4.48
CA ALA A 16 6.90 0.69 4.26
C ALA A 16 7.79 0.14 3.14
N MET A 17 7.89 0.85 2.00
CA MET A 17 8.77 0.48 0.89
C MET A 17 10.24 0.44 1.34
N ASN A 18 10.70 1.50 2.01
CA ASN A 18 12.08 1.59 2.50
C ASN A 18 12.41 0.48 3.51
N GLN A 19 11.50 0.21 4.44
CA GLN A 19 11.67 -0.88 5.41
C GLN A 19 11.68 -2.25 4.72
N THR A 20 10.83 -2.46 3.72
CA THR A 20 10.78 -3.70 2.93
C THR A 20 12.12 -3.96 2.24
N LEU A 21 12.67 -2.95 1.57
CA LEU A 21 13.98 -3.02 0.93
C LEU A 21 15.12 -3.31 1.93
N ALA A 22 15.11 -2.63 3.08
CA ALA A 22 16.10 -2.86 4.14
C ALA A 22 16.05 -4.29 4.70
N ASN A 23 14.85 -4.83 4.91
CA ASN A 23 14.64 -6.20 5.38
C ASN A 23 15.17 -7.21 4.34
N MET A 24 14.81 -7.03 3.06
CA MET A 24 15.28 -7.89 1.97
C MET A 24 16.81 -7.87 1.82
N ASN A 25 17.45 -6.70 1.93
CA ASN A 25 18.90 -6.60 1.88
C ASN A 25 19.58 -7.28 3.08
N THR A 26 18.99 -7.17 4.26
CA THR A 26 19.47 -7.86 5.46
C THR A 26 19.39 -9.38 5.30
N GLU A 27 18.29 -9.90 4.75
CA GLU A 27 18.12 -11.33 4.46
C GLU A 27 19.15 -11.83 3.43
N ARG A 28 19.34 -11.10 2.33
CA ARG A 28 20.37 -11.40 1.33
C ARG A 28 21.77 -11.48 1.95
N ASN A 29 22.14 -10.49 2.77
CA ASN A 29 23.44 -10.44 3.42
C ASN A 29 23.66 -11.62 4.40
N LYS A 30 22.62 -12.01 5.16
CA LYS A 30 22.68 -13.18 6.05
C LYS A 30 22.96 -14.47 5.27
N VAL A 31 22.30 -14.66 4.12
CA VAL A 31 22.50 -15.84 3.26
C VAL A 31 23.93 -15.88 2.73
N VAL A 32 24.47 -14.74 2.27
CA VAL A 32 25.86 -14.64 1.80
C VAL A 32 26.86 -15.00 2.90
N ILE A 33 26.69 -14.45 4.10
CA ILE A 33 27.55 -14.74 5.25
C ILE A 33 27.50 -16.23 5.61
N TRP A 34 26.31 -16.82 5.62
CA TRP A 34 26.11 -18.22 5.96
C TRP A 34 26.78 -19.18 4.96
N LYS A 35 26.65 -18.91 3.65
CA LYS A 35 27.33 -19.71 2.60
C LYS A 35 28.85 -19.64 2.72
N ARG A 36 29.39 -18.44 2.98
CA ARG A 36 30.84 -18.25 3.18
C ARG A 36 31.39 -19.02 4.39
N LYS A 37 30.60 -19.16 5.46
CA LYS A 37 30.99 -19.94 6.66
C LYS A 37 31.04 -21.46 6.43
N ARG A 38 30.37 -21.99 5.40
CA ARG A 38 30.37 -23.44 5.08
C ARG A 38 31.44 -23.85 4.06
N GLY A 39 32.25 -22.92 3.57
CA GLY A 39 33.20 -23.22 2.49
C GLY A 39 32.50 -23.51 1.15
N GLU A 40 31.21 -23.22 1.02
CA GLU A 40 30.47 -23.34 -0.25
C GLU A 40 30.85 -22.16 -1.15
N THR A 41 32.00 -22.26 -1.83
CA THR A 41 32.36 -21.40 -2.97
C THR A 41 31.59 -21.85 -4.21
N GLY A 42 30.26 -21.76 -4.15
CA GLY A 42 29.39 -21.98 -5.30
C GLY A 42 29.02 -20.64 -5.92
N THR A 43 29.35 -20.46 -7.20
CA THR A 43 28.75 -19.44 -8.08
C THR A 43 27.25 -19.33 -7.83
N LEU A 44 26.75 -18.09 -7.78
CA LEU A 44 25.34 -17.73 -7.62
C LEU A 44 24.45 -18.50 -8.62
N ARG A 45 24.03 -19.73 -8.29
CA ARG A 45 23.00 -20.47 -9.03
C ARG A 45 21.95 -20.99 -8.06
N ASN A 46 20.73 -20.50 -8.28
CA ASN A 46 19.44 -21.00 -7.85
C ASN A 46 19.29 -21.43 -6.39
N THR A 47 18.89 -20.48 -5.54
CA THR A 47 17.83 -20.76 -4.57
C THR A 47 16.52 -20.30 -5.20
N ASN A 48 15.76 -21.25 -5.72
CA ASN A 48 14.36 -21.05 -6.11
C ASN A 48 13.62 -20.40 -4.93
N HIS A 49 12.74 -19.42 -5.23
CA HIS A 49 11.80 -18.68 -4.35
C HIS A 49 12.00 -17.18 -4.15
N LEU A 50 12.95 -16.51 -4.82
CA LEU A 50 12.84 -15.07 -5.06
C LEU A 50 12.77 -14.82 -6.57
N PRO A 51 11.75 -14.11 -7.10
CA PRO A 51 11.78 -13.67 -8.48
C PRO A 51 13.00 -12.76 -8.64
N THR A 52 14.04 -13.28 -9.26
CA THR A 52 15.21 -12.51 -9.62
C THR A 52 14.82 -11.77 -10.88
N VAL A 53 14.13 -10.63 -10.71
CA VAL A 53 14.02 -9.65 -11.79
C VAL A 53 15.45 -9.20 -12.07
N HIS A 54 15.98 -9.69 -13.19
CA HIS A 54 17.30 -9.45 -13.77
C HIS A 54 18.16 -8.41 -13.06
N ALA A 55 19.04 -8.88 -12.17
CA ALA A 55 20.18 -8.09 -11.68
C ALA A 55 21.21 -7.77 -12.79
N ASP A 56 21.06 -8.38 -13.98
CA ASP A 56 21.96 -8.22 -15.13
C ASP A 56 21.51 -7.15 -16.14
N SER A 57 20.39 -6.46 -15.89
CA SER A 57 20.11 -5.19 -16.56
C SER A 57 20.56 -4.09 -15.61
N GLY A 58 21.39 -3.14 -16.05
CA GLY A 58 21.89 -2.02 -15.24
C GLY A 58 20.83 -1.01 -14.75
N SER A 59 19.64 -1.50 -14.42
CA SER A 59 18.55 -0.76 -13.80
C SER A 59 18.88 -0.53 -12.31
N PRO A 60 19.00 0.72 -11.84
CA PRO A 60 19.21 1.04 -10.43
C PRO A 60 17.99 0.72 -9.55
N TRP A 61 16.90 0.26 -10.16
CA TRP A 61 15.61 0.03 -9.53
C TRP A 61 15.48 -1.42 -9.03
N GLN A 62 15.16 -1.59 -7.74
CA GLN A 62 14.91 -2.91 -7.14
C GLN A 62 13.42 -3.08 -6.84
N PRO A 63 12.62 -3.69 -7.74
CA PRO A 63 11.25 -4.04 -7.43
C PRO A 63 11.15 -4.99 -6.23
N VAL A 64 10.13 -4.79 -5.42
CA VAL A 64 9.82 -5.64 -4.26
C VAL A 64 8.60 -6.51 -4.56
N PRO A 65 8.57 -7.77 -4.10
CA PRO A 65 7.37 -8.58 -4.16
C PRO A 65 6.23 -7.95 -3.34
N VAL A 66 4.99 -8.00 -3.86
CA VAL A 66 3.78 -7.56 -3.14
C VAL A 66 3.69 -8.24 -1.77
N SER A 67 4.01 -9.53 -1.71
CA SER A 67 4.04 -10.30 -0.46
C SER A 67 4.94 -9.66 0.59
N LYS A 68 6.18 -9.26 0.25
CA LYS A 68 7.14 -8.66 1.18
C LYS A 68 6.71 -7.28 1.68
N LEU A 69 6.08 -6.48 0.82
CA LEU A 69 5.49 -5.21 1.24
C LEU A 69 4.35 -5.44 2.24
N LEU A 70 3.45 -6.39 1.95
CA LEU A 70 2.34 -6.72 2.85
C LEU A 70 2.80 -7.32 4.18
N GLU A 71 3.87 -8.13 4.18
CA GLU A 71 4.53 -8.60 5.40
C GLU A 71 5.03 -7.43 6.25
N THR A 72 5.61 -6.42 5.63
CA THR A 72 6.07 -5.20 6.32
C THR A 72 4.91 -4.38 6.89
N LEU A 73 3.85 -4.18 6.10
CA LEU A 73 2.67 -3.40 6.52
C LEU A 73 1.92 -4.06 7.68
N THR A 74 1.78 -5.39 7.66
CA THR A 74 0.94 -6.13 8.61
C THR A 74 1.71 -6.79 9.76
N GLY A 75 3.02 -7.02 9.59
CA GLY A 75 3.82 -7.87 10.48
C GLY A 75 3.50 -9.37 10.37
N LEU A 76 2.66 -9.78 9.43
CA LEU A 76 2.29 -11.18 9.21
C LEU A 76 3.05 -11.78 8.03
N PRO A 77 3.47 -13.06 8.10
CA PRO A 77 4.05 -13.75 6.95
C PRO A 77 3.00 -13.95 5.84
N ALA A 78 3.43 -14.00 4.57
CA ALA A 78 2.57 -13.99 3.40
C ALA A 78 1.44 -15.06 3.42
N HIS A 79 1.75 -16.27 3.89
CA HIS A 79 0.79 -17.37 3.98
C HIS A 79 -0.33 -17.16 5.02
N ARG A 80 -0.17 -16.19 5.95
CA ARG A 80 -1.16 -15.83 6.98
C ARG A 80 -1.91 -14.54 6.65
N LEU A 81 -1.64 -13.91 5.51
CA LEU A 81 -2.29 -12.65 5.15
C LEU A 81 -3.80 -12.86 4.91
N PRO A 82 -4.67 -12.11 5.64
CA PRO A 82 -6.11 -12.25 5.52
C PRO A 82 -6.65 -11.36 4.39
N LEU A 83 -6.45 -11.76 3.13
CA LEU A 83 -6.71 -10.94 1.92
C LEU A 83 -8.17 -10.88 1.45
N GLY A 84 -9.14 -10.93 2.36
CA GLY A 84 -10.56 -10.87 2.00
C GLY A 84 -11.05 -12.10 1.24
N SER A 85 -11.97 -11.90 0.29
CA SER A 85 -12.64 -12.97 -0.48
C SER A 85 -11.94 -13.36 -1.79
N ILE A 86 -10.68 -12.95 -1.98
CA ILE A 86 -9.91 -13.32 -3.17
C ILE A 86 -9.82 -14.84 -3.32
N ALA A 87 -10.02 -15.36 -4.54
CA ALA A 87 -9.90 -16.77 -4.81
C ALA A 87 -8.43 -17.21 -4.82
N GLU A 88 -8.16 -18.43 -4.38
CA GLU A 88 -6.80 -18.95 -4.21
C GLU A 88 -5.89 -18.83 -5.45
N PRO A 89 -6.34 -19.10 -6.70
CA PRO A 89 -5.50 -18.91 -7.89
C PRO A 89 -5.06 -17.45 -8.07
N HIS A 90 -5.98 -16.50 -7.82
CA HIS A 90 -5.72 -15.07 -7.91
C HIS A 90 -4.84 -14.56 -6.76
N LYS A 91 -5.05 -15.08 -5.55
CA LYS A 91 -4.21 -14.82 -4.38
C LYS A 91 -2.77 -15.24 -4.64
N ARG A 92 -2.58 -16.46 -5.15
CA ARG A 92 -1.28 -17.00 -5.51
C ARG A 92 -0.61 -16.13 -6.57
N LYS A 93 -1.33 -15.81 -7.66
CA LYS A 93 -0.84 -14.93 -8.72
C LYS A 93 -0.38 -13.58 -8.14
N LEU A 94 -1.18 -12.94 -7.29
CA LEU A 94 -0.82 -11.65 -6.68
C LEU A 94 0.42 -11.73 -5.79
N LEU A 95 0.52 -12.74 -4.92
CA LEU A 95 1.59 -12.83 -3.91
C LEU A 95 2.91 -13.36 -4.45
N GLU A 96 2.86 -14.25 -5.45
CA GLU A 96 4.04 -14.88 -6.05
C GLU A 96 4.58 -14.12 -7.26
N GLN A 97 3.70 -13.48 -8.05
CA GLN A 97 4.07 -12.79 -9.30
C GLN A 97 4.04 -11.26 -9.17
N GLY A 98 3.33 -10.71 -8.19
CA GLY A 98 3.19 -9.27 -8.05
C GLY A 98 4.51 -8.62 -7.63
N MET A 99 5.00 -7.71 -8.46
CA MET A 99 6.16 -6.86 -8.19
C MET A 99 5.73 -5.39 -8.18
N MET A 100 6.30 -4.62 -7.25
CA MET A 100 6.01 -3.19 -7.07
C MET A 100 7.29 -2.41 -6.95
N PHE A 101 7.27 -1.16 -7.40
CA PHE A 101 8.37 -0.23 -7.17
C PHE A 101 7.87 1.21 -7.21
N TRP A 102 8.22 2.00 -6.18
CA TRP A 102 8.12 3.45 -6.20
C TRP A 102 9.07 4.06 -5.16
N ASN A 103 9.45 5.32 -5.35
CA ASN A 103 10.19 6.12 -4.37
C ASN A 103 9.59 7.53 -4.16
N HIS A 104 8.62 7.94 -4.98
CA HIS A 104 7.91 9.21 -4.85
C HIS A 104 6.45 9.10 -5.32
N PHE A 105 5.67 10.14 -5.03
CA PHE A 105 4.29 10.29 -5.50
C PHE A 105 4.17 11.49 -6.45
N LEU A 106 3.28 11.39 -7.43
CA LEU A 106 2.94 12.47 -8.37
C LEU A 106 1.41 12.57 -8.53
N PHE A 107 0.93 13.80 -8.68
CA PHE A 107 -0.48 14.06 -8.95
C PHE A 107 -0.86 13.68 -10.38
N PHE A 108 -1.98 12.98 -10.55
CA PHE A 108 -2.60 12.72 -11.84
C PHE A 108 -3.97 13.39 -11.91
N SER A 109 -4.15 14.20 -12.95
CA SER A 109 -5.41 14.90 -13.26
C SER A 109 -6.47 13.99 -13.88
N SER A 110 -6.06 12.81 -14.37
CA SER A 110 -6.91 11.83 -15.03
C SER A 110 -6.86 10.46 -14.35
N THR A 111 -7.86 9.62 -14.64
CA THR A 111 -7.91 8.24 -14.17
C THR A 111 -6.73 7.45 -14.75
N PRO A 112 -5.93 6.74 -13.91
CA PRO A 112 -4.83 5.93 -14.40
C PRO A 112 -5.26 4.83 -15.38
N THR A 113 -4.44 4.60 -16.40
CA THR A 113 -4.55 3.51 -17.38
C THR A 113 -3.42 2.50 -17.21
N ALA A 114 -3.55 1.28 -17.74
CA ALA A 114 -2.46 0.30 -17.74
C ALA A 114 -1.13 0.85 -18.31
N GLU A 115 -1.19 1.70 -19.33
CA GLU A 115 -0.02 2.36 -19.92
C GLU A 115 0.63 3.33 -18.93
N SER A 116 -0.16 4.20 -18.30
CA SER A 116 0.37 5.12 -17.28
C SER A 116 0.92 4.40 -16.05
N LEU A 117 0.36 3.24 -15.68
CA LEU A 117 0.88 2.42 -14.59
C LEU A 117 2.23 1.81 -14.96
N MET A 118 2.40 1.37 -16.20
CA MET A 118 3.68 0.86 -16.70
C MET A 118 4.74 1.97 -16.70
N GLU A 119 4.43 3.14 -17.25
CA GLU A 119 5.32 4.31 -17.22
C GLU A 119 5.68 4.69 -15.76
N SER A 120 4.68 4.68 -14.87
CA SER A 120 4.90 4.98 -13.45
C SER A 120 5.87 3.98 -12.82
N MET A 121 5.70 2.69 -13.09
CA MET A 121 6.60 1.65 -12.56
C MET A 121 8.04 1.82 -13.08
N GLU A 122 8.22 2.17 -14.35
CA GLU A 122 9.54 2.43 -14.95
C GLU A 122 10.23 3.65 -14.34
N ARG A 123 9.44 4.63 -13.89
CA ARG A 123 9.91 5.88 -13.28
C ARG A 123 10.00 5.82 -11.74
N GLY A 124 9.62 4.71 -11.13
CA GLY A 124 9.57 4.58 -9.66
C GLY A 124 8.51 5.46 -9.03
N LEU A 125 7.33 5.55 -9.65
CA LEU A 125 6.28 6.48 -9.29
C LEU A 125 5.05 5.77 -8.73
N ALA A 126 4.52 6.31 -7.63
CA ALA A 126 3.15 6.07 -7.16
C ALA A 126 2.25 7.27 -7.52
N ILE A 127 0.97 7.01 -7.74
CA ILE A 127 0.04 8.03 -8.23
C ILE A 127 -0.82 8.55 -7.07
N GLN A 128 -0.91 9.87 -6.94
CA GLN A 128 -1.96 10.56 -6.18
C GLN A 128 -3.05 10.97 -7.17
N CYS A 129 -4.26 10.45 -6.98
CA CYS A 129 -5.36 10.70 -7.91
C CYS A 129 -6.04 12.05 -7.66
N HIS A 130 -6.67 12.57 -8.70
CA HIS A 130 -7.60 13.69 -8.59
C HIS A 130 -8.81 13.37 -7.70
N SER A 131 -9.45 14.40 -7.11
CA SER A 131 -10.54 14.22 -6.14
C SER A 131 -11.82 13.57 -6.67
N GLN A 132 -11.98 13.53 -7.99
CA GLN A 132 -13.15 12.90 -8.61
C GLN A 132 -12.88 11.43 -8.97
N GLN A 133 -11.65 10.94 -8.75
CA GLN A 133 -11.31 9.54 -8.93
C GLN A 133 -12.22 8.68 -8.04
N PRO A 134 -12.99 7.76 -8.62
CA PRO A 134 -13.90 6.94 -7.82
C PRO A 134 -13.16 6.05 -6.83
N ALA A 135 -13.57 6.12 -5.57
CA ALA A 135 -13.25 5.20 -4.46
C ALA A 135 -11.78 5.10 -4.02
N ILE A 136 -10.82 5.57 -4.81
CA ILE A 136 -9.37 5.46 -4.56
C ILE A 136 -8.76 6.85 -4.56
N ASP A 137 -7.90 7.10 -3.56
CA ASP A 137 -7.16 8.35 -3.41
C ASP A 137 -5.75 8.23 -4.00
N GLN A 138 -5.11 7.05 -3.89
CA GLN A 138 -3.76 6.79 -4.43
C GLN A 138 -3.67 5.43 -5.11
N VAL A 139 -2.80 5.30 -6.11
CA VAL A 139 -2.58 4.06 -6.86
C VAL A 139 -1.10 3.70 -6.84
N LEU A 140 -0.81 2.46 -6.46
CA LEU A 140 0.54 1.90 -6.54
C LEU A 140 0.57 0.87 -7.69
N PRO A 141 1.43 1.03 -8.70
CA PRO A 141 1.56 0.07 -9.78
C PRO A 141 1.99 -1.31 -9.29
N ILE A 142 1.38 -2.35 -9.86
CA ILE A 142 1.80 -3.75 -9.69
C ILE A 142 2.02 -4.35 -11.09
N TYR A 143 3.17 -4.93 -11.32
CA TYR A 143 3.43 -5.75 -12.50
C TYR A 143 3.43 -7.23 -12.12
N LEU A 144 2.65 -8.04 -12.81
CA LEU A 144 2.60 -9.48 -12.60
C LEU A 144 3.67 -10.17 -13.45
N THR A 145 4.78 -10.56 -12.85
CA THR A 145 5.87 -11.24 -13.57
C THR A 145 5.59 -12.74 -13.71
N ASP A 146 5.80 -13.27 -14.90
CA ASP A 146 5.84 -14.70 -15.23
C ASP A 146 7.28 -15.19 -15.45
N GLY A 147 8.28 -14.35 -15.13
CA GLY A 147 9.70 -14.64 -15.34
C GLY A 147 10.19 -14.39 -16.78
N THR A 148 9.35 -13.89 -17.68
CA THR A 148 9.81 -13.45 -19.00
C THR A 148 10.34 -12.01 -18.96
N ALA A 149 11.31 -11.71 -19.83
CA ALA A 149 11.88 -10.36 -19.94
C ALA A 149 10.97 -9.40 -20.74
N GLU A 150 9.89 -9.89 -21.31
CA GLU A 150 9.02 -9.10 -22.18
C GLU A 150 8.07 -8.22 -21.35
N ARG A 151 8.21 -6.90 -21.54
CA ARG A 151 7.31 -5.92 -20.93
C ARG A 151 5.97 -5.94 -21.67
N ASP A 152 4.93 -6.32 -20.94
CA ASP A 152 3.58 -6.41 -21.46
C ASP A 152 2.61 -5.63 -20.55
N LYS A 153 1.95 -4.62 -21.11
CA LYS A 153 0.96 -3.81 -20.40
C LYS A 153 -0.24 -4.61 -19.91
N THR A 154 -0.54 -5.76 -20.52
CA THR A 154 -1.62 -6.65 -20.06
C THR A 154 -1.31 -7.32 -18.73
N LYS A 155 -0.04 -7.32 -18.30
CA LYS A 155 0.42 -7.80 -16.98
C LYS A 155 0.34 -6.72 -15.90
N MET A 156 -0.02 -5.49 -16.24
CA MET A 156 -0.25 -4.44 -15.26
C MET A 156 -1.54 -4.68 -14.47
N THR A 157 -1.43 -4.45 -13.17
CA THR A 157 -2.53 -4.32 -12.23
C THR A 157 -2.14 -3.25 -11.20
N TYR A 158 -2.91 -3.11 -10.12
CA TYR A 158 -2.71 -2.03 -9.16
C TYR A 158 -3.03 -2.42 -7.73
N CYS A 159 -2.43 -1.66 -6.81
CA CYS A 159 -2.91 -1.50 -5.45
C CYS A 159 -3.61 -0.15 -5.31
N GLY A 160 -4.91 -0.18 -5.05
CA GLY A 160 -5.70 1.00 -4.74
C GLY A 160 -5.64 1.33 -3.26
N ILE A 161 -5.32 2.57 -2.91
CA ILE A 161 -5.35 3.06 -1.54
C ILE A 161 -6.53 4.00 -1.37
N GLN A 162 -7.32 3.79 -0.33
CA GLN A 162 -8.23 4.81 0.15
C GLN A 162 -7.90 5.18 1.57
N VAL A 163 -7.94 6.47 1.81
CA VAL A 163 -7.66 7.07 3.09
C VAL A 163 -8.93 7.69 3.63
N LYS A 164 -9.23 7.35 4.87
CA LYS A 164 -10.26 7.99 5.66
C LYS A 164 -9.60 8.59 6.89
N ASN A 165 -9.82 9.89 7.04
CA ASN A 165 -9.31 10.70 8.13
C ASN A 165 -10.45 11.48 8.81
N ARG A 166 -11.63 10.85 8.92
CA ARG A 166 -12.83 11.45 9.54
C ARG A 166 -12.89 11.14 11.03
N GLU A 167 -13.60 11.97 11.79
CA GLU A 167 -13.74 11.81 13.25
C GLU A 167 -14.56 10.59 13.69
N ASP A 168 -15.31 9.94 12.79
CA ASP A 168 -16.00 8.69 13.06
C ASP A 168 -16.16 7.85 11.78
N ASP A 169 -15.41 6.75 11.71
CA ASP A 169 -15.49 5.77 10.62
C ASP A 169 -16.39 4.57 10.95
N ARG A 170 -16.99 4.51 12.15
CA ARG A 170 -17.89 3.41 12.57
C ARG A 170 -19.15 3.34 11.70
N THR A 171 -19.54 4.46 11.09
CA THR A 171 -20.73 4.56 10.23
C THR A 171 -20.49 4.13 8.79
N VAL A 172 -19.27 3.84 8.35
CA VAL A 172 -19.01 3.52 6.93
C VAL A 172 -18.38 2.15 6.70
N THR A 173 -19.23 1.14 6.88
CA THR A 173 -18.99 -0.27 6.59
C THR A 173 -19.11 -0.67 5.11
N ASN A 174 -19.20 0.28 4.16
CA ASN A 174 -19.51 -0.03 2.75
C ASN A 174 -18.55 0.55 1.69
N TYR A 175 -17.36 1.06 2.04
CA TYR A 175 -16.45 1.63 1.02
C TYR A 175 -15.67 0.57 0.22
N THR A 176 -15.30 -0.55 0.82
CA THR A 176 -14.59 -1.65 0.14
C THR A 176 -15.44 -2.26 -0.97
N ALA A 177 -16.76 -2.35 -0.76
CA ALA A 177 -17.73 -2.74 -1.78
C ALA A 177 -17.78 -1.77 -2.98
N LYS A 178 -17.27 -0.53 -2.83
CA LYS A 178 -17.16 0.45 -3.91
C LYS A 178 -15.78 0.44 -4.58
N MET A 179 -14.80 -0.31 -4.08
CA MET A 179 -13.48 -0.42 -4.71
C MET A 179 -13.39 -1.58 -5.69
N THR A 180 -14.50 -1.87 -6.37
CA THR A 180 -14.49 -2.84 -7.45
C THR A 180 -13.78 -2.24 -8.65
N HIS A 181 -13.10 -3.08 -9.43
CA HIS A 181 -12.43 -2.63 -10.66
C HIS A 181 -13.38 -1.89 -11.62
N SER A 182 -14.66 -2.29 -11.71
CA SER A 182 -15.70 -1.58 -12.47
C SER A 182 -16.01 -0.17 -11.96
N ASN A 183 -16.02 0.05 -10.63
CA ASN A 183 -16.34 1.35 -10.07
C ASN A 183 -15.13 2.29 -10.07
N VAL A 184 -13.92 1.73 -9.91
CA VAL A 184 -12.65 2.45 -9.90
C VAL A 184 -12.27 2.98 -11.28
N LYS A 185 -12.74 2.36 -12.37
CA LYS A 185 -12.51 2.78 -13.76
C LYS A 185 -11.04 2.80 -14.22
N ILE A 186 -10.12 2.21 -13.45
CA ILE A 186 -8.74 2.01 -13.87
C ILE A 186 -8.72 0.80 -14.81
N ASN A 187 -8.57 1.07 -16.11
CA ASN A 187 -8.63 0.05 -17.13
C ASN A 187 -7.32 -0.77 -17.17
N THR A 188 -7.37 -1.95 -16.56
CA THR A 188 -6.34 -3.00 -16.55
C THR A 188 -6.99 -4.33 -16.92
N ASN A 189 -6.21 -5.34 -17.29
CA ASN A 189 -6.72 -6.64 -17.71
C ASN A 189 -7.68 -7.23 -16.66
N ASP A 190 -8.90 -7.55 -17.09
CA ASP A 190 -9.96 -8.11 -16.25
C ASP A 190 -9.64 -9.49 -15.67
N ASP A 191 -8.64 -10.20 -16.15
CA ASP A 191 -8.24 -11.48 -15.55
C ASP A 191 -7.21 -11.31 -14.42
N ASN A 192 -6.65 -10.11 -14.25
CA ASN A 192 -5.64 -9.87 -13.23
C ASN A 192 -6.26 -9.61 -11.85
N PRO A 193 -5.66 -10.18 -10.78
CA PRO A 193 -5.98 -9.78 -9.42
C PRO A 193 -5.53 -8.35 -9.18
N TYR A 194 -6.19 -7.66 -8.26
CA TYR A 194 -5.80 -6.33 -7.79
C TYR A 194 -5.92 -6.26 -6.27
N LEU A 195 -5.16 -5.33 -5.69
CA LEU A 195 -5.09 -5.14 -4.25
C LEU A 195 -5.80 -3.84 -3.86
N VAL A 196 -6.45 -3.83 -2.71
CA VAL A 196 -7.07 -2.64 -2.15
C VAL A 196 -6.65 -2.53 -0.68
N LEU A 197 -6.08 -1.39 -0.30
CA LEU A 197 -5.75 -1.08 1.08
C LEU A 197 -6.59 0.10 1.54
N ARG A 198 -7.24 -0.04 2.70
CA ARG A 198 -7.98 1.04 3.33
C ARG A 198 -7.30 1.47 4.61
N PHE A 199 -7.02 2.76 4.73
CA PHE A 199 -6.42 3.37 5.91
C PHE A 199 -7.46 4.22 6.62
N SER A 200 -7.83 3.83 7.84
CA SER A 200 -8.64 4.62 8.75
C SER A 200 -7.72 5.12 9.84
N LEU A 201 -7.14 6.32 9.68
CA LEU A 201 -5.98 6.74 10.47
C LEU A 201 -6.33 7.42 11.80
N ARG A 202 -7.57 7.93 11.93
CA ARG A 202 -8.12 8.44 13.18
C ARG A 202 -8.96 7.33 13.80
N ASP A 203 -8.37 6.60 14.75
CA ASP A 203 -9.15 5.66 15.55
C ASP A 203 -9.46 6.28 16.92
N LYS A 204 -10.74 6.29 17.28
CA LYS A 204 -11.24 6.75 18.59
C LYS A 204 -11.03 5.71 19.69
N ASP A 205 -10.53 4.53 19.36
CA ASP A 205 -10.23 3.48 20.34
C ASP A 205 -8.93 3.73 21.12
N THR A 206 -8.26 4.88 20.91
CA THR A 206 -7.31 5.40 21.89
C THR A 206 -8.12 6.10 22.98
N PRO A 207 -8.32 5.54 24.19
CA PRO A 207 -8.92 6.29 25.28
C PRO A 207 -8.10 7.55 25.47
N GLU A 208 -8.77 8.70 25.49
CA GLU A 208 -8.17 9.93 26.00
C GLU A 208 -7.50 9.55 27.33
N LYS A 209 -6.19 9.76 27.41
CA LYS A 209 -5.43 9.53 28.63
C LYS A 209 -6.07 10.36 29.74
N SER A 210 -6.88 9.71 30.57
CA SER A 210 -6.88 10.05 31.98
C SER A 210 -5.44 9.81 32.45
N GLU A 211 -4.85 10.86 33.02
CA GLU A 211 -3.54 10.80 33.64
C GLU A 211 -3.52 9.66 34.66
N GLY A 212 -2.72 8.62 34.40
CA GLY A 212 -2.69 7.47 35.30
C GLY A 212 -1.87 6.30 34.79
N ARG A 213 -0.59 6.29 35.20
CA ARG A 213 0.30 5.12 35.35
C ARG A 213 0.87 4.47 34.07
N LEU A 214 2.18 4.64 33.94
CA LEU A 214 3.06 3.87 33.07
C LEU A 214 3.11 2.41 33.57
N GLU A 215 2.45 1.48 32.89
CA GLU A 215 2.78 0.06 33.04
C GLU A 215 3.25 -0.52 31.70
N LYS A 216 4.48 -1.04 31.76
CA LYS A 216 5.18 -1.76 30.70
C LYS A 216 4.38 -3.02 30.38
N SER A 217 3.80 -3.11 29.18
CA SER A 217 3.30 -4.38 28.65
C SER A 217 4.01 -4.73 27.35
N THR A 218 5.08 -5.49 27.50
CA THR A 218 5.85 -6.15 26.45
C THR A 218 5.11 -7.41 25.98
N THR A 219 4.03 -7.30 25.19
CA THR A 219 3.53 -8.43 24.38
C THR A 219 2.61 -7.94 23.25
N ILE A 220 3.17 -7.54 22.10
CA ILE A 220 2.36 -7.23 20.90
C ILE A 220 2.30 -8.47 20.01
N LYS A 221 1.29 -9.30 20.25
CA LYS A 221 0.72 -10.25 19.29
C LYS A 221 -0.79 -10.19 19.46
N ASN A 222 -1.46 -9.21 18.85
CA ASN A 222 -2.92 -9.20 18.87
C ASN A 222 -3.50 -8.96 17.46
N PRO A 223 -4.32 -9.88 16.92
CA PRO A 223 -4.99 -9.76 15.62
C PRO A 223 -6.06 -8.65 15.51
N GLN A 224 -6.12 -7.70 16.45
CA GLN A 224 -7.23 -6.74 16.55
C GLN A 224 -7.02 -5.43 15.76
N HIS A 225 -5.85 -5.19 15.18
CA HIS A 225 -5.54 -3.90 14.54
C HIS A 225 -5.85 -3.85 13.03
N TYR A 226 -5.89 -5.01 12.36
CA TYR A 226 -6.35 -5.14 10.97
C TYR A 226 -7.45 -6.20 10.91
N GLN A 227 -8.56 -5.90 10.24
CA GLN A 227 -9.71 -6.80 10.13
C GLN A 227 -9.93 -7.22 8.67
N LEU A 228 -10.48 -8.42 8.49
CA LEU A 228 -11.17 -8.80 7.26
C LEU A 228 -12.44 -7.96 7.16
N ASP A 229 -12.63 -7.28 6.03
CA ASP A 229 -13.94 -6.73 5.71
C ASP A 229 -14.83 -7.92 5.28
N GLU A 230 -15.68 -8.42 6.18
CA GLU A 230 -16.70 -9.40 5.80
C GLU A 230 -17.69 -8.76 4.82
N PRO A 231 -17.94 -9.34 3.64
CA PRO A 231 -19.06 -8.92 2.80
C PRO A 231 -20.35 -9.21 3.56
N ARG A 232 -21.22 -8.21 3.75
CA ARG A 232 -22.59 -8.45 4.24
C ARG A 232 -23.24 -9.56 3.41
N LYS A 233 -23.93 -10.50 4.09
CA LYS A 233 -24.85 -11.47 3.48
C LYS A 233 -25.92 -10.72 2.67
N GLN A 234 -25.63 -10.37 1.43
CA GLN A 234 -26.65 -9.90 0.50
C GLN A 234 -27.59 -11.07 0.21
N GLY A 235 -28.88 -10.85 0.44
CA GLY A 235 -29.92 -11.83 0.17
C GLY A 235 -29.78 -12.44 -1.23
N LYS A 236 -30.11 -13.73 -1.32
CA LYS A 236 -30.09 -14.61 -2.49
C LYS A 236 -30.24 -13.90 -3.85
N ARG A 237 -29.13 -13.37 -4.38
CA ARG A 237 -28.93 -13.03 -5.80
C ARG A 237 -27.43 -13.11 -6.10
N GLN A 238 -26.85 -14.29 -5.88
CA GLN A 238 -25.54 -14.60 -6.44
C GLN A 238 -25.71 -14.83 -7.95
N LYS A 239 -25.69 -13.75 -8.73
CA LYS A 239 -24.87 -13.82 -9.94
C LYS A 239 -23.44 -13.94 -9.42
N LYS A 240 -22.76 -15.01 -9.80
CA LYS A 240 -21.39 -15.33 -9.43
C LYS A 240 -20.48 -14.22 -9.97
N ASP A 241 -20.33 -13.13 -9.24
CA ASP A 241 -19.51 -12.00 -9.67
C ASP A 241 -18.05 -12.46 -9.75
N LYS A 242 -17.57 -12.71 -10.97
CA LYS A 242 -16.15 -12.95 -11.29
C LYS A 242 -15.22 -11.84 -10.74
N GLN A 243 -15.77 -10.71 -10.31
CA GLN A 243 -15.05 -9.57 -9.72
C GLN A 243 -14.67 -9.82 -8.25
N ALA A 244 -15.56 -10.39 -7.43
CA ALA A 244 -15.34 -10.58 -5.99
C ALA A 244 -14.23 -11.61 -5.69
N THR A 245 -13.91 -12.45 -6.67
CA THR A 245 -12.87 -13.49 -6.61
C THR A 245 -11.47 -12.97 -6.96
N ARG A 246 -11.33 -11.74 -7.47
CA ARG A 246 -10.04 -11.18 -7.95
C ARG A 246 -9.44 -10.12 -7.02
N GLN A 247 -10.26 -9.53 -6.15
CA GLN A 247 -9.87 -8.44 -5.27
C GLN A 247 -9.30 -8.98 -3.97
N ALA A 248 -8.03 -8.65 -3.68
CA ALA A 248 -7.47 -8.74 -2.34
C ALA A 248 -7.75 -7.44 -1.58
N SER A 249 -8.09 -7.53 -0.29
CA SER A 249 -8.32 -6.34 0.54
C SER A 249 -7.74 -6.46 1.95
N LEU A 250 -7.30 -5.33 2.50
CA LEU A 250 -6.90 -5.16 3.91
C LEU A 250 -7.35 -3.80 4.44
N LEU A 251 -7.79 -3.78 5.70
CA LEU A 251 -8.14 -2.57 6.44
C LEU A 251 -7.15 -2.35 7.59
N PHE A 252 -6.58 -1.16 7.66
CA PHE A 252 -5.71 -0.71 8.74
C PHE A 252 -6.44 0.34 9.58
N ARG A 253 -6.59 0.08 10.88
CA ARG A 253 -7.26 0.98 11.84
C ARG A 253 -6.24 1.62 12.78
N GLY A 254 -6.19 2.95 12.75
CA GLY A 254 -5.24 3.75 13.51
C GLY A 254 -3.78 3.54 13.08
N LEU A 255 -2.91 4.37 13.63
CA LEU A 255 -1.46 4.32 13.37
C LEU A 255 -0.78 3.11 14.01
N ASP A 256 -1.42 2.47 15.00
CA ASP A 256 -0.87 1.30 15.68
C ASP A 256 -0.96 0.02 14.87
N SER A 257 -1.76 -0.01 13.80
CA SER A 257 -1.74 -1.08 12.81
C SER A 257 -0.39 -1.25 12.11
N PHE A 258 0.46 -0.22 12.10
CA PHE A 258 1.74 -0.23 11.39
C PHE A 258 2.90 -0.45 12.38
N ALA A 259 3.18 -1.72 12.69
CA ALA A 259 4.21 -2.09 13.66
C ALA A 259 5.64 -1.67 13.27
N PHE A 260 5.90 -1.51 11.96
CA PHE A 260 7.20 -1.12 11.44
C PHE A 260 7.54 0.37 11.66
N LEU A 261 6.55 1.21 11.98
CA LEU A 261 6.79 2.63 12.25
C LEU A 261 7.41 2.84 13.63
N SER A 262 8.45 3.66 13.70
CA SER A 262 9.04 4.05 14.97
C SER A 262 8.06 4.88 15.83
N PRO A 263 8.21 4.89 17.17
CA PRO A 263 7.38 5.72 18.04
C PRO A 263 7.41 7.21 17.67
N GLN A 264 8.58 7.73 17.25
CA GLN A 264 8.72 9.12 16.84
C GLN A 264 7.90 9.42 15.57
N VAL A 265 7.94 8.54 14.57
CA VAL A 265 7.16 8.69 13.34
C VAL A 265 5.67 8.57 13.63
N LYS A 266 5.24 7.58 14.44
CA LYS A 266 3.85 7.45 14.86
C LYS A 266 3.34 8.71 15.56
N ASN A 267 4.12 9.29 16.49
CA ASN A 267 3.75 10.52 17.18
C ASN A 267 3.63 11.72 16.23
N ALA A 268 4.54 11.85 15.26
CA ALA A 268 4.48 12.91 14.25
C ALA A 268 3.25 12.75 13.34
N LEU A 269 2.97 11.53 12.89
CA LEU A 269 1.79 11.21 12.09
C LEU A 269 0.51 11.46 12.88
N HIS A 270 0.47 11.12 14.18
CA HIS A 270 -0.68 11.39 15.05
C HIS A 270 -0.97 12.89 15.12
N LYS A 271 0.07 13.74 15.24
CA LYS A 271 -0.10 15.20 15.19
C LYS A 271 -0.63 15.66 13.83
N LEU A 272 -0.07 15.12 12.73
CA LEU A 272 -0.48 15.46 11.36
C LEU A 272 -1.94 15.12 11.10
N VAL A 273 -2.34 13.86 11.35
CA VAL A 273 -3.71 13.41 11.05
C VAL A 273 -4.74 14.14 11.89
N ASN A 274 -4.39 14.64 13.08
CA ASN A 274 -5.28 15.41 13.96
C ASN A 274 -5.36 16.92 13.63
N ILE A 275 -4.70 17.40 12.58
CA ILE A 275 -4.89 18.78 12.12
C ILE A 275 -6.34 18.94 11.64
N ARG A 276 -7.13 19.75 12.36
CA ARG A 276 -8.58 19.95 12.10
C ARG A 276 -8.89 20.92 10.95
N THR A 277 -7.90 21.70 10.53
CA THR A 277 -8.04 22.70 9.47
C THR A 277 -7.36 22.21 8.21
N ASN A 278 -7.95 22.43 7.04
CA ASN A 278 -7.27 22.20 5.77
C ASN A 278 -5.89 22.89 5.78
N LEU A 279 -4.83 22.15 5.44
CA LEU A 279 -3.45 22.64 5.45
C LEU A 279 -3.31 23.90 4.58
N ALA A 280 -3.98 23.95 3.43
CA ALA A 280 -3.94 25.12 2.54
C ALA A 280 -4.58 26.35 3.21
N SER A 281 -5.65 26.15 3.98
CA SER A 281 -6.34 27.23 4.71
C SER A 281 -5.49 27.80 5.85
N ARG A 282 -4.55 27.04 6.43
CA ARG A 282 -3.62 27.58 7.44
C ARG A 282 -2.66 28.62 6.89
N HIS A 283 -2.36 28.51 5.60
CA HIS A 283 -1.48 29.46 4.90
C HIS A 283 -2.29 30.45 4.06
N ALA A 284 -3.58 30.67 4.36
CA ALA A 284 -4.43 31.56 3.56
C ALA A 284 -3.83 32.97 3.36
N ASN A 285 -3.13 33.48 4.38
CA ASN A 285 -2.50 34.81 4.37
C ASN A 285 -1.00 34.79 4.01
N ASP A 286 -0.47 33.63 3.62
CA ASP A 286 0.94 33.42 3.28
C ASP A 286 1.04 32.78 1.87
N PRO A 287 1.23 33.60 0.81
CA PRO A 287 1.29 33.11 -0.56
C PRO A 287 2.38 32.05 -0.79
N VAL A 288 3.54 32.18 -0.12
CA VAL A 288 4.64 31.21 -0.21
C VAL A 288 4.24 29.91 0.48
N GLY A 289 3.64 30.00 1.66
CA GLY A 289 3.06 28.87 2.37
C GLY A 289 1.98 28.16 1.57
N GLN A 290 1.12 28.87 0.85
CA GLN A 290 0.13 28.24 -0.02
C GLN A 290 0.77 27.46 -1.16
N LEU A 291 1.79 28.01 -1.82
CA LEU A 291 2.52 27.32 -2.88
C LEU A 291 3.18 26.06 -2.35
N TYR A 292 3.88 26.16 -1.22
CA TYR A 292 4.50 25.03 -0.55
C TYR A 292 3.48 23.94 -0.22
N VAL A 293 2.33 24.31 0.37
CA VAL A 293 1.28 23.34 0.69
C VAL A 293 0.70 22.74 -0.58
N LYS A 294 0.41 23.50 -1.63
CA LYS A 294 -0.12 22.95 -2.89
C LYS A 294 0.84 21.92 -3.51
N ASP A 295 2.13 22.22 -3.53
CA ASP A 295 3.17 21.30 -3.99
C ASP A 295 3.25 20.05 -3.10
N PHE A 296 3.32 20.22 -1.78
CA PHE A 296 3.42 19.13 -0.81
C PHE A 296 2.18 18.21 -0.82
N MET A 297 1.01 18.81 -0.95
CA MET A 297 -0.27 18.10 -1.02
C MET A 297 -0.52 17.48 -2.39
N LEU A 298 0.34 17.72 -3.39
CA LEU A 298 0.17 17.27 -4.76
C LEU A 298 -1.22 17.68 -5.30
N CYS A 299 -1.62 18.93 -5.05
CA CYS A 299 -3.00 19.40 -5.30
C CYS A 299 -3.25 19.94 -6.71
N THR A 300 -2.23 20.08 -7.56
CA THR A 300 -2.35 20.66 -8.92
C THR A 300 -1.32 20.07 -9.87
N GLU A 301 -1.65 20.04 -11.17
CA GLU A 301 -0.64 19.89 -12.22
C GLU A 301 0.37 21.05 -12.10
N ARG A 302 1.66 20.72 -12.15
CA ARG A 302 2.65 21.71 -12.58
C ARG A 302 2.52 21.77 -14.10
N SER A 303 1.92 22.85 -14.59
CA SER A 303 1.87 23.20 -16.01
C SER A 303 3.28 23.39 -16.58
#